data_AF-A0A2V9CGX7-F1
#
_entry.id   AF-A0A2V9CGX7-F1
#
_cell.length_a   1.000
_cell.length_b   1.000
_cell.length_c   1.000
_cell.angle_alpha   90.00
_cell.angle_beta   90.00
_cell.angle_gamma   90.00
#
_symmetry.space_group_name_H-M   'P 1'
#
loop_
_entity.id
_entity.type
_entity.pdbx_description
1 polymer ?
#
loop_
_entity_poly.entity_id
_entity_poly.type
_entity_poly.pdbx_seq_one_letter_code
_entity_poly.pdbx_strand_id
1 'polypeptide(L)'
;MKKTKSSPQFKVFFRFAIVLVGFGIVSACPCDFAHAADPTDVPAPLLKKGHPVDWWFVFKFNSSVFPGCSGGATRVCLFGGTVQNYKAFGQQFVYASSENRSLQMGSDCAGDATAEPIGATFEQVYDSSVHYVVWNDQFYDDPKIKGCTKECGGPWGHSKGTLAWNDAGEGFVLQVTTPSWPAAGSNKFPRKTDGNTLGCVKDDNVEVSQHFFALKLNKDDLVKVLRALHNASVVTDPSNPQIVNNGGPADVQELVRMLGVKSDSTTFTDDKLSSGVELISKPSGLNVPPWQMVSAVLGSVSLRVATWWAVPKIYTTTASTSIACWSNSLATPGPVEIATTGHWAAKTFGLTGGSGTNFNHAKVGVSISGDYHYSIFGDMNQQGSTSGPNCSSSQNGRGGLFYVLDSPDLSEGVTDLIKGSTAPTQASPR
;
A
#
# COMPACT_ATOMS: atom_id res chain seq x y z
N MET A 1 -4.61 -46.90 63.74
CA MET A 1 -4.24 -48.31 63.96
C MET A 1 -5.45 -49.20 63.69
N LYS A 2 -5.23 -50.26 62.92
CA LYS A 2 -6.20 -51.28 62.48
C LYS A 2 -6.93 -51.98 63.63
N LYS A 3 -8.21 -52.35 63.43
CA LYS A 3 -8.64 -53.77 63.36
C LYS A 3 -10.11 -53.94 63.00
N THR A 4 -10.31 -54.94 62.15
CA THR A 4 -11.50 -55.47 61.49
C THR A 4 -12.23 -56.52 62.33
N LYS A 5 -13.51 -56.79 62.01
CA LYS A 5 -14.07 -58.11 61.64
C LYS A 5 -15.61 -58.13 61.77
N SER A 6 -16.31 -58.52 60.70
CA SER A 6 -16.88 -59.88 60.56
C SER A 6 -17.63 -60.02 59.23
N SER A 7 -17.51 -61.21 58.64
CA SER A 7 -18.22 -61.74 57.47
C SER A 7 -18.95 -63.01 57.94
N PRO A 8 -20.10 -63.38 57.34
CA PRO A 8 -20.15 -64.49 56.35
C PRO A 8 -21.28 -64.23 55.30
N GLN A 9 -21.54 -64.96 54.20
CA GLN A 9 -20.96 -66.04 53.41
C GLN A 9 -21.87 -66.17 52.15
N PHE A 10 -21.40 -66.95 51.15
CA PHE A 10 -22.21 -67.79 50.23
C PHE A 10 -22.91 -67.14 49.00
N LYS A 11 -22.38 -67.34 47.79
CA LYS A 11 -22.65 -68.51 46.90
C LYS A 11 -21.95 -68.35 45.54
N VAL A 12 -21.40 -69.48 45.10
CA VAL A 12 -20.79 -69.74 43.80
C VAL A 12 -21.88 -69.97 42.75
N PHE A 13 -21.74 -69.39 41.55
CA PHE A 13 -22.18 -70.04 40.31
C PHE A 13 -21.25 -69.67 39.16
N PHE A 14 -20.52 -70.69 38.70
CA PHE A 14 -19.79 -70.73 37.43
C PHE A 14 -20.81 -70.94 36.31
N ARG A 15 -20.85 -70.05 35.30
CA ARG A 15 -21.28 -70.39 33.94
C ARG A 15 -20.41 -69.67 32.92
N PHE A 16 -19.62 -70.47 32.22
CA PHE A 16 -18.95 -70.12 30.98
C PHE A 16 -20.00 -69.95 29.88
N ALA A 17 -19.95 -68.83 29.16
CA ALA A 17 -20.39 -68.74 27.77
C ALA A 17 -19.40 -67.83 27.05
N ILE A 18 -18.68 -68.42 26.09
CA ILE A 18 -17.72 -67.76 25.21
C ILE A 18 -18.46 -67.39 23.91
N VAL A 19 -17.98 -66.32 23.27
CA VAL A 19 -18.05 -65.96 21.85
C VAL A 19 -19.29 -65.15 21.44
N LEU A 20 -19.12 -63.85 21.22
CA LEU A 20 -18.89 -63.33 19.86
C LEU A 20 -18.34 -61.91 19.89
N VAL A 21 -17.26 -61.77 19.14
CA VAL A 21 -16.48 -60.56 18.87
C VAL A 21 -17.30 -59.63 18.00
N GLY A 22 -17.39 -58.36 18.42
CA GLY A 22 -17.96 -57.27 17.66
C GLY A 22 -17.32 -55.95 18.11
N PHE A 23 -16.00 -55.83 17.96
CA PHE A 23 -15.32 -54.54 18.07
C PHE A 23 -15.70 -53.69 16.85
N GLY A 24 -16.77 -52.91 16.99
CA GLY A 24 -16.98 -51.72 16.16
C GLY A 24 -15.97 -50.66 16.58
N ILE A 25 -14.78 -50.68 15.99
CA ILE A 25 -13.88 -49.53 16.01
C ILE A 25 -14.55 -48.47 15.14
N VAL A 26 -15.36 -47.60 15.76
CA VAL A 26 -15.70 -46.33 15.15
C VAL A 26 -14.43 -45.48 15.26
N SER A 27 -13.66 -45.48 14.19
CA SER A 27 -12.62 -44.49 13.96
C SER A 27 -13.32 -43.14 13.83
N ALA A 28 -13.51 -42.47 14.96
CA ALA A 28 -13.82 -41.06 14.99
C ALA A 28 -12.56 -40.34 14.49
N CYS A 29 -12.48 -40.20 13.16
CA CYS A 29 -11.65 -39.18 12.56
C CYS A 29 -12.06 -37.85 13.24
N PRO A 30 -11.14 -37.11 13.88
CA PRO A 30 -11.44 -35.74 14.20
C PRO A 30 -11.56 -35.02 12.86
N CYS A 31 -12.78 -34.95 12.34
CA CYS A 31 -13.12 -33.91 11.40
C CYS A 31 -12.94 -32.63 12.20
N ASP A 32 -11.79 -31.99 12.00
CA ASP A 32 -11.62 -30.58 12.29
C ASP A 32 -12.84 -29.89 11.68
N PHE A 33 -13.78 -29.48 12.53
CA PHE A 33 -14.73 -28.45 12.18
C PHE A 33 -13.90 -27.18 12.02
N ALA A 34 -13.28 -27.04 10.85
CA ALA A 34 -12.94 -25.73 10.33
C ALA A 34 -14.20 -24.88 10.53
N HIS A 35 -14.10 -23.89 11.41
CA HIS A 35 -15.08 -22.81 11.42
C HIS A 35 -15.08 -22.29 9.99
N ALA A 36 -16.17 -22.54 9.26
CA ALA A 36 -16.43 -21.82 8.04
C ALA A 36 -16.41 -20.34 8.44
N ALA A 37 -15.48 -19.60 7.85
CA ALA A 37 -15.42 -18.15 8.01
C ALA A 37 -16.81 -17.59 7.70
N ASP A 38 -17.27 -16.68 8.55
CA ASP A 38 -18.56 -16.03 8.39
C ASP A 38 -18.58 -15.38 6.98
N PRO A 39 -19.65 -15.51 6.17
CA PRO A 39 -19.73 -14.90 4.83
C PRO A 39 -19.59 -13.36 4.83
N THR A 40 -19.41 -12.74 5.99
CA THR A 40 -19.13 -11.32 6.22
C THR A 40 -17.63 -10.96 6.28
N ASP A 41 -16.70 -11.93 6.24
CA ASP A 41 -15.24 -11.71 6.39
C ASP A 41 -14.49 -11.31 5.10
N VAL A 42 -15.11 -10.48 4.25
CA VAL A 42 -14.39 -9.90 3.10
C VAL A 42 -13.59 -8.69 3.58
N PRO A 43 -12.24 -8.71 3.59
CA PRO A 43 -11.46 -7.53 3.97
C PRO A 43 -11.74 -6.41 2.97
N ALA A 44 -11.97 -5.19 3.47
CA ALA A 44 -12.31 -4.04 2.62
C ALA A 44 -11.63 -2.75 3.10
N PRO A 45 -11.51 -1.69 2.28
CA PRO A 45 -11.15 -0.38 2.79
C PRO A 45 -12.15 0.07 3.86
N LEU A 46 -11.68 0.50 5.02
CA LEU A 46 -12.51 1.00 6.11
C LEU A 46 -12.26 2.49 6.35
N LEU A 47 -13.31 3.27 6.63
CA LEU A 47 -13.17 4.64 7.15
C LEU A 47 -12.83 4.65 8.66
N LYS A 48 -13.33 3.64 9.35
CA LYS A 48 -13.12 3.30 10.75
C LYS A 48 -13.55 1.85 10.95
N LYS A 49 -13.21 1.23 12.08
CA LYS A 49 -13.58 -0.16 12.37
C LYS A 49 -15.07 -0.41 12.15
N GLY A 50 -15.39 -1.43 11.36
CA GLY A 50 -16.77 -1.81 11.03
C GLY A 50 -17.49 -0.90 10.04
N HIS A 51 -16.80 0.03 9.37
CA HIS A 51 -17.39 0.91 8.36
C HIS A 51 -16.66 0.77 7.01
N PRO A 52 -17.02 -0.24 6.20
CA PRO A 52 -16.41 -0.47 4.90
C PRO A 52 -16.87 0.54 3.86
N VAL A 53 -15.97 0.87 2.93
CA VAL A 53 -16.18 1.74 1.77
C VAL A 53 -15.51 1.13 0.53
N ASP A 54 -15.89 1.55 -0.67
CA ASP A 54 -15.29 1.00 -1.90
C ASP A 54 -13.87 1.53 -2.12
N TRP A 55 -13.61 2.77 -1.74
CA TRP A 55 -12.28 3.35 -1.73
C TRP A 55 -12.16 4.48 -0.71
N TRP A 56 -10.93 4.76 -0.28
CA TRP A 56 -10.59 5.98 0.41
C TRP A 56 -9.21 6.48 -0.01
N PHE A 57 -9.01 7.79 0.10
CA PHE A 57 -7.73 8.48 -0.10
C PHE A 57 -7.40 9.28 1.15
N VAL A 58 -6.14 9.22 1.59
CA VAL A 58 -5.61 10.03 2.70
C VAL A 58 -4.36 10.77 2.24
N PHE A 59 -4.30 12.08 2.52
CA PHE A 59 -3.09 12.89 2.42
C PHE A 59 -2.66 13.33 3.83
N LYS A 60 -1.54 12.78 4.31
CA LYS A 60 -0.90 13.19 5.55
C LYS A 60 -0.03 14.41 5.28
N PHE A 61 -0.18 15.46 6.08
CA PHE A 61 0.60 16.68 5.93
C PHE A 61 2.01 16.56 6.51
N ASN A 62 2.89 17.50 6.14
CA ASN A 62 4.20 17.66 6.74
C ASN A 62 4.12 18.34 8.11
N SER A 63 5.11 18.04 8.95
CA SER A 63 5.15 18.45 10.35
C SER A 63 5.50 19.93 10.55
N SER A 64 6.06 20.61 9.55
CA SER A 64 6.41 22.03 9.67
C SER A 64 5.18 22.91 9.81
N VAL A 65 4.08 22.53 9.16
CA VAL A 65 2.85 23.33 9.09
C VAL A 65 1.71 22.69 9.89
N PHE A 66 1.73 21.36 9.97
CA PHE A 66 0.74 20.55 10.67
C PHE A 66 1.43 19.55 11.63
N PRO A 67 2.07 20.06 12.71
CA PRO A 67 2.75 19.20 13.68
C PRO A 67 1.75 18.41 14.53
N GLY A 68 2.21 17.30 15.09
CA GLY A 68 1.39 16.51 16.02
C GLY A 68 0.27 15.76 15.31
N CYS A 69 -0.76 15.41 16.09
CA CYS A 69 -1.99 14.81 15.58
C CYS A 69 -3.15 15.81 15.67
N SER A 70 -4.22 15.52 14.93
CA SER A 70 -5.44 16.32 15.01
C SER A 70 -6.11 16.16 16.38
N GLY A 71 -6.86 17.17 16.80
CA GLY A 71 -7.72 17.08 17.99
C GLY A 71 -7.02 16.84 19.33
N GLY A 72 -5.67 16.90 19.39
CA GLY A 72 -4.91 16.55 20.59
C GLY A 72 -4.80 15.03 20.81
N ALA A 73 -5.03 14.22 19.77
CA ALA A 73 -4.85 12.77 19.84
C ALA A 73 -3.42 12.40 20.26
N THR A 74 -3.31 11.30 21.01
CA THR A 74 -2.04 10.79 21.54
C THR A 74 -1.60 9.58 20.74
N ARG A 75 -0.35 9.62 20.26
CA ARG A 75 0.23 8.52 19.48
C ARG A 75 0.18 7.20 20.24
N VAL A 76 -0.20 6.15 19.54
CA VAL A 76 -0.23 4.77 20.02
C VAL A 76 0.50 3.86 19.03
N CYS A 77 0.93 2.68 19.48
CA CYS A 77 1.64 1.72 18.63
C CYS A 77 0.80 0.46 18.44
N LEU A 78 -0.36 0.63 17.81
CA LEU A 78 -1.39 -0.40 17.65
C LEU A 78 -0.84 -1.70 17.03
N PHE A 79 0.05 -1.57 16.04
CA PHE A 79 0.66 -2.70 15.32
C PHE A 79 2.07 -3.02 15.83
N GLY A 80 2.38 -2.63 17.07
CA GLY A 80 3.68 -2.86 17.70
C GLY A 80 4.71 -1.75 17.48
N GLY A 81 5.82 -1.88 18.19
CA GLY A 81 6.83 -0.84 18.37
C GLY A 81 6.59 0.01 19.62
N THR A 82 7.34 1.10 19.73
CA THR A 82 7.19 2.12 20.77
C THR A 82 7.17 3.49 20.13
N VAL A 83 6.45 4.43 20.76
CA VAL A 83 6.35 5.81 20.25
C VAL A 83 7.76 6.37 20.12
N GLN A 84 8.14 6.77 18.91
CA GLN A 84 9.47 7.30 18.65
C GLN A 84 9.56 8.77 19.06
N ASN A 85 10.73 9.14 19.57
CA ASN A 85 11.05 10.50 19.97
C ASN A 85 11.67 11.28 18.79
N TYR A 86 10.90 11.47 17.71
CA TYR A 86 11.36 12.28 16.58
C TYR A 86 11.57 13.73 17.02
N LYS A 87 12.56 14.38 16.41
CA LYS A 87 12.78 15.83 16.60
C LYS A 87 11.54 16.65 16.21
N ALA A 88 10.82 16.20 15.19
CA ALA A 88 9.54 16.74 14.74
C ALA A 88 8.69 15.62 14.14
N PHE A 89 7.37 15.69 14.28
CA PHE A 89 6.45 14.72 13.69
C PHE A 89 5.13 15.40 13.31
N GLY A 90 4.43 14.85 12.32
CA GLY A 90 3.13 15.32 11.89
C GLY A 90 2.31 14.14 11.37
N GLN A 91 1.17 13.89 11.99
CA GLN A 91 0.22 12.85 11.61
C GLN A 91 -1.17 13.41 11.38
N GLN A 92 -1.30 14.73 11.27
CA GLN A 92 -2.51 15.37 10.76
C GLN A 92 -2.69 15.04 9.28
N PHE A 93 -3.94 14.82 8.87
CA PHE A 93 -4.26 14.41 7.51
C PHE A 93 -5.62 14.94 7.06
N VAL A 94 -5.83 14.95 5.74
CA VAL A 94 -7.15 15.02 5.12
C VAL A 94 -7.47 13.72 4.43
N TYR A 95 -8.75 13.42 4.27
CA TYR A 95 -9.20 12.22 3.60
C TYR A 95 -10.48 12.45 2.80
N ALA A 96 -10.74 11.56 1.86
CA ALA A 96 -11.98 11.44 1.10
C ALA A 96 -12.27 9.94 0.86
N SER A 97 -13.49 9.62 0.45
CA SER A 97 -13.93 8.23 0.21
C SER A 97 -15.05 8.14 -0.81
N SER A 98 -15.42 6.92 -1.16
CA SER A 98 -16.60 6.65 -1.99
C SER A 98 -17.91 7.19 -1.41
N GLU A 99 -18.01 7.40 -0.10
CA GLU A 99 -19.20 7.97 0.56
C GLU A 99 -19.19 9.50 0.62
N ASN A 100 -18.01 10.09 0.84
CA ASN A 100 -17.79 11.54 0.79
C ASN A 100 -16.54 11.83 -0.01
N ARG A 101 -16.74 12.30 -1.24
CA ARG A 101 -15.70 12.45 -2.25
C ARG A 101 -14.89 13.74 -2.09
N SER A 102 -15.35 14.67 -1.25
CA SER A 102 -14.62 15.89 -0.94
C SER A 102 -13.61 15.67 0.18
N LEU A 103 -12.45 16.32 0.09
CA LEU A 103 -11.45 16.29 1.15
C LEU A 103 -11.98 16.91 2.44
N GLN A 104 -11.81 16.20 3.54
CA GLN A 104 -12.16 16.64 4.89
C GLN A 104 -11.03 16.34 5.87
N MET A 105 -10.96 17.11 6.95
CA MET A 105 -9.92 16.95 7.97
C MET A 105 -10.14 15.68 8.79
N GLY A 106 -9.08 14.89 8.97
CA GLY A 106 -9.06 13.80 9.94
C GLY A 106 -8.98 14.30 11.38
N SER A 107 -9.59 13.55 12.31
CA SER A 107 -9.66 13.93 13.73
C SER A 107 -8.62 13.24 14.63
N ASP A 108 -7.82 12.32 14.09
CA ASP A 108 -6.88 11.48 14.85
C ASP A 108 -5.44 11.59 14.33
N CYS A 109 -4.53 10.76 14.83
CA CYS A 109 -3.23 10.50 14.24
C CYS A 109 -3.37 9.53 13.05
N ALA A 110 -2.81 9.88 11.88
CA ALA A 110 -2.77 8.97 10.73
C ALA A 110 -2.02 7.67 11.05
N GLY A 111 -2.69 6.52 10.87
CA GLY A 111 -2.11 5.18 10.87
C GLY A 111 -1.84 4.55 12.24
N ASP A 112 -2.43 5.07 13.32
CA ASP A 112 -2.21 4.54 14.66
C ASP A 112 -3.50 4.16 15.43
N ALA A 113 -4.68 4.42 14.87
CA ALA A 113 -5.97 4.16 15.50
C ALA A 113 -6.92 3.43 14.54
N THR A 114 -7.87 2.67 15.11
CA THR A 114 -8.95 2.04 14.32
C THR A 114 -10.16 2.97 14.11
N ALA A 115 -10.07 4.22 14.58
CA ALA A 115 -11.07 5.26 14.37
C ALA A 115 -10.83 6.07 13.09
N GLU A 116 -9.77 5.77 12.34
CA GLU A 116 -9.39 6.47 11.10
C GLU A 116 -9.06 5.48 9.97
N PRO A 117 -9.03 5.93 8.70
CA PRO A 117 -9.04 5.02 7.55
C PRO A 117 -7.84 4.08 7.47
N ILE A 118 -6.63 4.56 7.76
CA ILE A 118 -5.38 3.81 7.55
C ILE A 118 -5.30 2.65 8.54
N GLY A 119 -5.38 2.95 9.83
CA GLY A 119 -5.28 1.99 10.92
C GLY A 119 -6.47 1.03 10.94
N ALA A 120 -7.70 1.51 10.70
CA ALA A 120 -8.86 0.62 10.57
C ALA A 120 -8.69 -0.40 9.43
N THR A 121 -8.22 0.06 8.26
CA THR A 121 -8.03 -0.82 7.10
C THR A 121 -6.91 -1.83 7.34
N PHE A 122 -5.77 -1.39 7.87
CA PHE A 122 -4.59 -2.24 8.09
C PHE A 122 -4.76 -3.22 9.26
N GLU A 123 -5.56 -2.89 10.28
CA GLU A 123 -5.89 -3.80 11.38
C GLU A 123 -6.52 -5.11 10.90
N GLN A 124 -7.37 -5.04 9.85
CA GLN A 124 -7.92 -6.26 9.23
C GLN A 124 -6.83 -7.18 8.67
N VAL A 125 -5.66 -6.67 8.31
CA VAL A 125 -4.55 -7.52 7.85
C VAL A 125 -3.78 -8.02 9.07
N TYR A 126 -3.38 -7.09 9.94
CA TYR A 126 -2.45 -7.37 11.02
C TYR A 126 -3.02 -8.30 12.11
N ASP A 127 -4.32 -8.18 12.43
CA ASP A 127 -4.96 -8.88 13.54
C ASP A 127 -5.93 -9.99 13.11
N SER A 128 -6.02 -10.32 11.82
CA SER A 128 -6.89 -11.38 11.30
C SER A 128 -6.12 -12.53 10.65
N SER A 129 -6.85 -13.49 10.06
CA SER A 129 -6.31 -14.62 9.30
C SER A 129 -6.46 -14.47 7.78
N VAL A 130 -6.62 -13.26 7.26
CA VAL A 130 -6.67 -13.02 5.81
C VAL A 130 -5.36 -13.40 5.12
N HIS A 131 -5.44 -13.68 3.82
CA HIS A 131 -4.27 -13.82 2.97
C HIS A 131 -3.73 -12.44 2.64
N TYR A 132 -2.41 -12.30 2.49
CA TYR A 132 -1.80 -11.01 2.19
C TYR A 132 -0.46 -11.10 1.47
N VAL A 133 -0.12 -10.00 0.78
CA VAL A 133 1.23 -9.64 0.36
C VAL A 133 1.52 -8.21 0.80
N VAL A 134 2.61 -8.02 1.53
CA VAL A 134 3.21 -6.73 1.83
C VAL A 134 4.44 -6.56 0.94
N TRP A 135 4.61 -5.38 0.35
CA TRP A 135 5.78 -5.03 -0.44
C TRP A 135 6.30 -3.65 -0.07
N ASN A 136 7.63 -3.48 -0.11
CA ASN A 136 8.29 -2.22 0.16
C ASN A 136 9.74 -2.27 -0.34
N ASP A 137 10.19 -1.28 -1.10
CA ASP A 137 11.59 -1.21 -1.54
C ASP A 137 12.56 -0.73 -0.44
N GLN A 138 12.05 -0.32 0.72
CA GLN A 138 12.81 0.29 1.80
C GLN A 138 12.43 -0.32 3.17
N PHE A 139 12.52 -1.66 3.31
CA PHE A 139 12.25 -2.36 4.58
C PHE A 139 13.28 -2.07 5.68
N TYR A 140 14.47 -1.54 5.34
CA TYR A 140 15.56 -1.27 6.29
C TYR A 140 15.98 -2.49 7.12
N ASP A 141 16.18 -3.62 6.43
CA ASP A 141 16.60 -4.92 6.98
C ASP A 141 15.61 -5.60 7.95
N ASP A 142 14.38 -5.09 8.10
CA ASP A 142 13.33 -5.74 8.91
C ASP A 142 11.95 -5.62 8.24
N PRO A 143 11.53 -6.63 7.44
CA PRO A 143 12.23 -7.89 7.18
C PRO A 143 13.43 -7.75 6.24
N LYS A 144 14.36 -8.70 6.32
CA LYS A 144 15.45 -8.84 5.34
C LYS A 144 14.91 -9.40 4.04
N ILE A 145 15.25 -8.75 2.93
CA ILE A 145 14.97 -9.25 1.58
C ILE A 145 16.27 -9.73 0.94
N LYS A 146 16.27 -10.97 0.44
CA LYS A 146 17.44 -11.55 -0.22
C LYS A 146 17.84 -10.72 -1.44
N GLY A 147 19.13 -10.37 -1.52
CA GLY A 147 19.67 -9.60 -2.65
C GLY A 147 19.46 -8.08 -2.53
N CYS A 148 18.89 -7.62 -1.40
CA CYS A 148 18.88 -6.21 -1.03
C CYS A 148 19.72 -5.98 0.22
N THR A 149 20.00 -4.70 0.48
CA THR A 149 20.57 -4.24 1.76
C THR A 149 19.44 -3.59 2.56
N LYS A 150 19.71 -2.48 3.26
CA LYS A 150 18.70 -1.65 3.90
C LYS A 150 17.56 -1.26 2.93
N GLU A 151 17.90 -1.08 1.66
CA GLU A 151 16.92 -0.82 0.61
C GLU A 151 17.27 -1.59 -0.67
N CYS A 152 16.25 -1.72 -1.52
CA CYS A 152 16.31 -2.31 -2.84
C CYS A 152 16.30 -1.19 -3.89
N GLY A 153 17.49 -0.80 -4.36
CA GLY A 153 17.62 0.19 -5.43
C GLY A 153 17.11 -0.32 -6.80
N GLY A 154 17.15 0.55 -7.81
CA GLY A 154 16.85 0.16 -9.19
C GLY A 154 17.67 -1.06 -9.64
N PRO A 155 17.11 -1.98 -10.44
CA PRO A 155 15.84 -1.84 -11.18
C PRO A 155 14.60 -2.34 -10.42
N TRP A 156 14.67 -2.57 -9.10
CA TRP A 156 13.46 -2.87 -8.33
C TRP A 156 12.46 -1.72 -8.39
N GLY A 157 11.18 -2.06 -8.36
CA GLY A 157 10.09 -1.09 -8.33
C GLY A 157 10.21 -0.15 -7.13
N HIS A 158 9.86 1.13 -7.30
CA HIS A 158 9.78 2.10 -6.20
C HIS A 158 8.39 2.09 -5.58
N SER A 159 7.95 0.92 -5.14
CA SER A 159 6.55 0.66 -4.79
C SER A 159 6.42 0.16 -3.36
N LYS A 160 5.32 0.52 -2.71
CA LYS A 160 5.03 0.13 -1.32
C LYS A 160 3.54 -0.06 -1.10
N GLY A 161 3.18 -1.05 -0.29
CA GLY A 161 1.79 -1.27 0.06
C GLY A 161 1.47 -2.66 0.58
N THR A 162 0.17 -2.93 0.67
CA THR A 162 -0.40 -4.21 1.09
C THR A 162 -1.54 -4.60 0.17
N LEU A 163 -1.66 -5.89 -0.11
CA LEU A 163 -2.78 -6.54 -0.76
C LEU A 163 -3.30 -7.58 0.21
N ALA A 164 -4.61 -7.60 0.47
CA ALA A 164 -5.22 -8.55 1.40
C ALA A 164 -6.51 -9.12 0.81
N TRP A 165 -6.79 -10.41 1.03
CA TRP A 165 -7.95 -11.10 0.46
C TRP A 165 -8.42 -12.29 1.31
N ASN A 166 -9.68 -12.69 1.11
CA ASN A 166 -10.29 -13.88 1.68
C ASN A 166 -10.09 -15.15 0.80
N ASP A 167 -10.68 -16.28 1.17
CA ASP A 167 -10.56 -17.53 0.39
C ASP A 167 -11.17 -17.47 -1.02
N ALA A 168 -12.08 -16.53 -1.28
CA ALA A 168 -12.68 -16.30 -2.59
C ALA A 168 -11.82 -15.38 -3.49
N GLY A 169 -10.78 -14.74 -2.94
CA GLY A 169 -9.98 -13.74 -3.64
C GLY A 169 -10.61 -12.35 -3.64
N GLU A 170 -11.60 -12.09 -2.79
CA GLU A 170 -12.17 -10.76 -2.59
C GLU A 170 -11.40 -10.04 -1.49
N GLY A 171 -11.16 -8.74 -1.66
CA GLY A 171 -10.31 -8.03 -0.71
C GLY A 171 -10.09 -6.56 -1.02
N PHE A 172 -8.88 -6.09 -0.72
CA PHE A 172 -8.46 -4.73 -1.04
C PHE A 172 -6.96 -4.60 -1.32
N VAL A 173 -6.61 -3.53 -2.00
CA VAL A 173 -5.23 -3.02 -2.08
C VAL A 173 -5.10 -1.74 -1.29
N LEU A 174 -3.96 -1.55 -0.64
CA LEU A 174 -3.53 -0.34 0.06
C LEU A 174 -2.17 0.09 -0.52
N GLN A 175 -2.15 1.15 -1.35
CA GLN A 175 -0.93 1.78 -1.84
C GLN A 175 -0.47 2.85 -0.84
N VAL A 176 0.84 2.92 -0.59
CA VAL A 176 1.43 3.87 0.35
C VAL A 176 2.71 4.49 -0.19
N THR A 177 3.19 5.56 0.44
CA THR A 177 4.46 6.22 0.07
C THR A 177 5.52 6.21 1.18
N THR A 178 5.23 5.49 2.26
CA THR A 178 5.96 5.51 3.52
C THR A 178 7.13 4.50 3.53
N PRO A 179 8.39 4.93 3.60
CA PRO A 179 9.50 3.98 3.82
C PRO A 179 9.28 3.16 5.09
N SER A 180 9.76 1.91 5.10
CA SER A 180 9.68 1.00 6.25
C SER A 180 8.26 0.65 6.76
N TRP A 181 7.20 1.13 6.09
CA TRP A 181 5.82 0.79 6.44
C TRP A 181 4.93 0.61 5.19
N PRO A 182 4.05 -0.40 5.14
CA PRO A 182 3.95 -1.52 6.07
C PRO A 182 5.14 -2.48 5.93
N ALA A 183 5.48 -3.18 7.02
CA ALA A 183 6.61 -4.11 7.07
C ALA A 183 6.32 -5.44 7.78
N ALA A 184 5.12 -5.60 8.36
CA ALA A 184 4.61 -6.90 8.78
C ALA A 184 3.09 -6.98 8.54
N GLY A 185 2.61 -8.06 7.94
CA GLY A 185 1.19 -8.28 7.66
C GLY A 185 0.45 -9.03 8.76
N SER A 186 1.10 -9.44 9.86
CA SER A 186 0.44 -10.18 10.93
C SER A 186 1.11 -10.00 12.28
N ASN A 187 0.31 -9.96 13.35
CA ASN A 187 0.76 -10.01 14.73
C ASN A 187 1.40 -11.35 15.12
N LYS A 188 1.20 -12.43 14.34
CA LYS A 188 1.85 -13.73 14.53
C LYS A 188 3.31 -13.74 14.08
N PHE A 189 3.63 -12.89 13.11
CA PHE A 189 4.97 -12.73 12.54
C PHE A 189 5.37 -11.25 12.54
N PRO A 190 5.46 -10.61 13.72
CA PRO A 190 5.76 -9.19 13.81
C PRO A 190 7.20 -8.90 13.36
N ARG A 191 7.51 -7.62 13.15
CA ARG A 191 8.90 -7.16 13.00
C ARG A 191 9.70 -7.52 14.26
N LYS A 192 11.00 -7.76 14.08
CA LYS A 192 11.87 -8.25 15.17
C LYS A 192 12.57 -7.12 15.93
N THR A 193 12.81 -6.00 15.26
CA THR A 193 13.72 -4.95 15.73
C THR A 193 13.16 -3.53 15.61
N ASP A 194 11.93 -3.38 15.12
CA ASP A 194 11.29 -2.09 14.87
C ASP A 194 9.75 -2.19 15.01
N GLY A 195 9.05 -1.07 14.97
CA GLY A 195 7.59 -1.00 15.00
C GLY A 195 6.92 -1.20 13.64
N ASN A 196 5.60 -1.36 13.63
CA ASN A 196 4.80 -1.47 12.40
C ASN A 196 3.58 -0.52 12.44
N THR A 197 3.68 0.55 13.24
CA THR A 197 2.69 1.63 13.37
C THR A 197 3.35 2.94 12.97
N LEU A 198 2.65 3.79 12.20
CA LEU A 198 3.18 5.10 11.84
C LEU A 198 3.50 5.92 13.10
N GLY A 199 4.71 6.47 13.15
CA GLY A 199 5.23 7.19 14.31
C GLY A 199 5.83 6.30 15.41
N CYS A 200 5.80 4.98 15.22
CA CYS A 200 6.43 3.97 16.08
C CYS A 200 7.55 3.19 15.36
N VAL A 201 7.87 3.54 14.12
CA VAL A 201 8.97 2.99 13.32
C VAL A 201 10.18 3.92 13.39
N LYS A 202 11.40 3.42 13.55
CA LYS A 202 12.61 4.26 13.67
C LYS A 202 12.75 5.33 12.59
N ASP A 203 12.40 4.98 11.35
CA ASP A 203 12.39 5.89 10.20
C ASP A 203 11.27 5.50 9.22
N ASP A 204 10.13 6.15 9.39
CA ASP A 204 8.98 6.12 8.46
C ASP A 204 8.68 7.51 7.88
N ASN A 205 9.53 8.50 8.14
CA ASN A 205 9.41 9.89 7.71
C ASN A 205 8.06 10.55 8.06
N VAL A 206 7.50 10.32 9.26
CA VAL A 206 6.28 11.05 9.70
C VAL A 206 6.44 12.58 9.72
N GLU A 207 7.64 13.13 9.58
CA GLU A 207 7.85 14.57 9.44
C GLU A 207 7.48 15.16 8.07
N VAL A 208 7.41 14.36 6.98
CA VAL A 208 7.11 14.82 5.61
C VAL A 208 5.67 14.50 5.19
N SER A 209 5.14 15.15 4.16
CA SER A 209 3.83 14.78 3.61
C SER A 209 3.85 13.39 2.96
N GLN A 210 2.79 12.61 3.11
CA GLN A 210 2.66 11.26 2.54
C GLN A 210 1.23 11.05 2.02
N HIS A 211 1.02 10.07 1.15
CA HIS A 211 -0.32 9.64 0.78
C HIS A 211 -0.52 8.14 0.91
N PHE A 212 -1.79 7.79 1.05
CA PHE A 212 -2.31 6.44 1.17
C PHE A 212 -3.59 6.36 0.33
N PHE A 213 -3.77 5.26 -0.40
CA PHE A 213 -4.98 4.99 -1.17
C PHE A 213 -5.37 3.54 -0.99
N ALA A 214 -6.63 3.29 -0.67
CA ALA A 214 -7.16 1.94 -0.58
C ALA A 214 -8.36 1.75 -1.50
N LEU A 215 -8.44 0.57 -2.12
CA LEU A 215 -9.47 0.22 -3.08
C LEU A 215 -9.92 -1.21 -2.87
N LYS A 216 -11.24 -1.41 -2.83
CA LYS A 216 -11.90 -2.71 -2.77
C LYS A 216 -11.71 -3.45 -4.10
N LEU A 217 -11.45 -4.75 -4.02
CA LEU A 217 -11.17 -5.62 -5.14
C LEU A 217 -12.08 -6.85 -5.09
N ASN A 218 -12.59 -7.25 -6.25
CA ASN A 218 -13.04 -8.62 -6.45
C ASN A 218 -11.87 -9.51 -6.89
N LYS A 219 -12.12 -10.81 -7.11
CA LYS A 219 -11.09 -11.76 -7.52
C LYS A 219 -10.38 -11.37 -8.83
N ASP A 220 -11.11 -10.90 -9.83
CA ASP A 220 -10.52 -10.54 -11.12
C ASP A 220 -9.61 -9.31 -11.00
N ASP A 221 -10.00 -8.34 -10.17
CA ASP A 221 -9.18 -7.17 -9.86
C ASP A 221 -7.93 -7.57 -9.07
N LEU A 222 -8.05 -8.50 -8.11
CA LEU A 222 -6.90 -9.06 -7.39
C LEU A 222 -5.87 -9.66 -8.36
N VAL A 223 -6.34 -10.43 -9.35
CA VAL A 223 -5.47 -11.01 -10.39
C VAL A 223 -4.77 -9.93 -11.22
N LYS A 224 -5.48 -8.86 -11.61
CA LYS A 224 -4.89 -7.73 -12.33
C LYS A 224 -3.83 -7.01 -11.49
N VAL A 225 -4.12 -6.74 -10.21
CA VAL A 225 -3.18 -6.09 -9.29
C VAL A 225 -1.93 -6.95 -9.11
N LEU A 226 -2.05 -8.26 -8.92
CA LEU A 226 -0.89 -9.16 -8.81
C LEU A 226 -0.02 -9.17 -10.07
N ARG A 227 -0.62 -9.15 -11.26
CA ARG A 227 0.11 -9.04 -12.53
C ARG A 227 0.81 -7.68 -12.66
N ALA A 228 0.14 -6.61 -12.26
CA ALA A 228 0.69 -5.25 -12.25
C ALA A 228 1.88 -5.15 -11.29
N LEU A 229 1.79 -5.74 -10.10
CA LEU A 229 2.88 -5.82 -9.11
C LEU A 229 4.09 -6.59 -9.67
N HIS A 230 3.85 -7.73 -10.34
CA HIS A 230 4.91 -8.50 -11.00
C HIS A 230 5.59 -7.67 -12.10
N ASN A 231 4.81 -7.03 -12.99
CA ASN A 231 5.34 -6.17 -14.05
C ASN A 231 6.18 -5.00 -13.48
N ALA A 232 5.72 -4.39 -12.38
CA ALA A 232 6.41 -3.31 -11.69
C ALA A 232 7.68 -3.75 -10.93
N SER A 233 7.98 -5.06 -10.86
CA SER A 233 9.11 -5.59 -10.09
C SER A 233 9.07 -5.17 -8.63
N VAL A 234 7.91 -5.31 -7.95
CA VAL A 234 7.82 -4.93 -6.54
C VAL A 234 8.68 -5.80 -5.64
N VAL A 235 9.13 -5.20 -4.54
CA VAL A 235 10.01 -5.85 -3.57
C VAL A 235 9.18 -6.54 -2.50
N THR A 236 9.16 -7.86 -2.54
CA THR A 236 8.57 -8.73 -1.52
C THR A 236 9.32 -10.07 -1.49
N ASP A 237 8.99 -10.95 -0.57
CA ASP A 237 9.51 -12.31 -0.50
C ASP A 237 8.35 -13.28 -0.19
N PRO A 238 7.86 -14.03 -1.21
CA PRO A 238 6.76 -14.97 -1.04
C PRO A 238 7.00 -16.08 -0.01
N SER A 239 8.26 -16.30 0.40
CA SER A 239 8.62 -17.29 1.41
C SER A 239 8.67 -16.73 2.84
N ASN A 240 8.55 -15.41 3.00
CA ASN A 240 8.68 -14.75 4.29
C ASN A 240 7.31 -14.52 4.95
N PRO A 241 7.00 -15.23 6.06
CA PRO A 241 5.69 -15.14 6.71
C PRO A 241 5.42 -13.78 7.38
N GLN A 242 6.45 -12.95 7.61
CA GLN A 242 6.23 -11.58 8.09
C GLN A 242 5.44 -10.75 7.07
N ILE A 243 5.64 -10.99 5.78
CA ILE A 243 5.12 -10.15 4.70
C ILE A 243 4.25 -10.89 3.68
N VAL A 244 4.18 -12.22 3.71
CA VAL A 244 3.29 -12.99 2.84
C VAL A 244 2.57 -14.09 3.62
N ASN A 245 1.24 -14.10 3.51
CA ASN A 245 0.38 -15.24 3.83
C ASN A 245 -0.36 -15.63 2.55
N ASN A 246 0.11 -16.68 1.88
CA ASN A 246 -0.35 -17.04 0.53
C ASN A 246 -1.40 -18.16 0.57
N GLY A 247 -2.66 -17.80 0.30
CA GLY A 247 -3.77 -18.75 0.20
C GLY A 247 -4.90 -18.24 -0.71
N GLY A 248 -6.09 -18.83 -0.56
CA GLY A 248 -7.24 -18.55 -1.44
C GLY A 248 -7.14 -19.26 -2.79
N PRO A 249 -7.64 -18.68 -3.90
CA PRO A 249 -7.72 -19.35 -5.19
C PRO A 249 -6.35 -19.77 -5.75
N ALA A 250 -6.29 -20.93 -6.43
CA ALA A 250 -5.02 -21.51 -6.89
C ALA A 250 -4.25 -20.62 -7.89
N ASP A 251 -4.96 -19.89 -8.75
CA ASP A 251 -4.41 -18.93 -9.70
C ASP A 251 -3.82 -17.70 -8.99
N VAL A 252 -4.48 -17.21 -7.94
CA VAL A 252 -3.97 -16.15 -7.06
C VAL A 252 -2.69 -16.60 -6.37
N GLN A 253 -2.68 -17.82 -5.81
CA GLN A 253 -1.49 -18.34 -5.13
C GLN A 253 -0.28 -18.46 -6.05
N GLU A 254 -0.50 -18.84 -7.32
CA GLU A 254 0.56 -18.91 -8.32
C GLU A 254 1.12 -17.53 -8.66
N LEU A 255 0.26 -16.53 -8.85
CA LEU A 255 0.70 -15.16 -9.09
C LEU A 255 1.50 -14.59 -7.91
N VAL A 256 1.11 -14.89 -6.67
CA VAL A 256 1.87 -14.50 -5.47
C VAL A 256 3.26 -15.15 -5.47
N ARG A 257 3.37 -16.43 -5.83
CA ARG A 257 4.67 -17.13 -5.95
C ARG A 257 5.60 -16.50 -6.99
N MET A 258 5.05 -15.80 -7.99
CA MET A 258 5.81 -15.09 -9.01
C MET A 258 6.28 -13.70 -8.59
N LEU A 259 5.91 -13.19 -7.41
CA LEU A 259 6.36 -11.89 -6.93
C LEU A 259 7.79 -11.94 -6.33
N GLY A 260 8.36 -10.76 -6.04
CA GLY A 260 9.71 -10.69 -5.48
C GLY A 260 10.80 -11.00 -6.50
N VAL A 261 10.52 -10.75 -7.78
CA VAL A 261 11.46 -10.92 -8.90
C VAL A 261 11.45 -9.66 -9.78
N LYS A 262 12.57 -9.44 -10.48
CA LYS A 262 12.67 -8.35 -11.47
C LYS A 262 12.04 -8.82 -12.78
N SER A 263 11.11 -8.03 -13.30
CA SER A 263 10.51 -8.27 -14.61
C SER A 263 11.44 -7.78 -15.71
N ASP A 264 11.57 -8.58 -16.78
CA ASP A 264 12.25 -8.19 -18.02
C ASP A 264 11.31 -7.42 -18.98
N SER A 265 10.07 -7.14 -18.55
CA SER A 265 9.08 -6.42 -19.36
C SER A 265 9.58 -5.01 -19.72
N THR A 266 9.27 -4.62 -20.95
CA THR A 266 9.50 -3.27 -21.48
C THR A 266 8.19 -2.54 -21.77
N THR A 267 7.05 -3.14 -21.41
CA THR A 267 5.71 -2.66 -21.76
C THR A 267 4.90 -2.35 -20.50
N PHE A 268 4.23 -1.21 -20.50
CA PHE A 268 3.30 -0.86 -19.43
C PHE A 268 2.03 -1.73 -19.52
N THR A 269 1.30 -1.87 -18.42
CA THR A 269 -0.08 -2.35 -18.46
C THR A 269 -1.02 -1.20 -18.11
N ASP A 270 -2.23 -1.26 -18.66
CA ASP A 270 -3.34 -0.34 -18.43
C ASP A 270 -4.59 -1.21 -18.33
N ASP A 271 -5.05 -1.41 -17.11
CA ASP A 271 -6.17 -2.29 -16.78
C ASP A 271 -7.28 -1.49 -16.09
N LYS A 272 -8.52 -1.60 -16.59
CA LYS A 272 -9.68 -1.09 -15.86
C LYS A 272 -10.18 -2.11 -14.84
N LEU A 273 -10.23 -1.71 -13.57
CA LEU A 273 -10.75 -2.51 -12.47
C LEU A 273 -12.28 -2.47 -12.43
N SER A 274 -12.91 -3.39 -11.71
CA SER A 274 -14.38 -3.48 -11.63
C SER A 274 -15.04 -2.24 -11.01
N SER A 275 -14.30 -1.51 -10.17
CA SER A 275 -14.69 -0.22 -9.60
C SER A 275 -14.69 0.93 -10.61
N GLY A 276 -14.15 0.73 -11.81
CA GLY A 276 -13.90 1.76 -12.80
C GLY A 276 -12.57 2.51 -12.64
N VAL A 277 -11.83 2.27 -11.55
CA VAL A 277 -10.46 2.78 -11.36
C VAL A 277 -9.54 2.15 -12.40
N GLU A 278 -8.70 2.98 -13.03
CA GLU A 278 -7.65 2.52 -13.94
C GLU A 278 -6.39 2.18 -13.16
N LEU A 279 -5.78 1.04 -13.47
CA LEU A 279 -4.53 0.57 -12.90
C LEU A 279 -3.46 0.56 -14.00
N ILE A 280 -2.47 1.44 -13.84
CA ILE A 280 -1.34 1.53 -14.76
C ILE A 280 -0.10 0.95 -14.06
N SER A 281 0.56 -0.03 -14.70
CA SER A 281 1.85 -0.56 -14.24
C SER A 281 2.96 -0.17 -15.18
N LYS A 282 4.01 0.45 -14.65
CA LYS A 282 5.27 0.69 -15.39
C LYS A 282 6.30 -0.36 -14.99
N PRO A 283 6.94 -1.08 -15.92
CA PRO A 283 8.09 -1.92 -15.60
C PRO A 283 9.39 -1.11 -15.59
N SER A 284 10.44 -1.68 -15.01
CA SER A 284 11.78 -1.08 -14.96
C SER A 284 12.46 -1.03 -16.33
N GLY A 285 12.12 -1.92 -17.26
CA GLY A 285 12.63 -1.92 -18.63
C GLY A 285 12.07 -0.81 -19.53
N LEU A 286 10.97 -0.16 -19.14
CA LEU A 286 10.40 0.98 -19.86
C LEU A 286 11.03 2.29 -19.38
N ASN A 287 12.15 2.67 -20.00
CA ASN A 287 13.02 3.78 -19.57
C ASN A 287 12.48 5.19 -19.92
N VAL A 288 11.36 5.58 -19.33
CA VAL A 288 10.67 6.86 -19.60
C VAL A 288 10.32 7.62 -18.30
N PRO A 289 10.17 8.96 -18.34
CA PRO A 289 9.64 9.75 -17.22
C PRO A 289 8.23 9.28 -16.79
N PRO A 290 8.01 8.90 -15.51
CA PRO A 290 6.79 8.19 -15.13
C PRO A 290 5.49 8.98 -15.29
N TRP A 291 5.45 10.25 -14.90
CA TRP A 291 4.22 11.05 -14.96
C TRP A 291 3.88 11.51 -16.38
N GLN A 292 4.89 11.68 -17.23
CA GLN A 292 4.66 11.87 -18.66
C GLN A 292 4.11 10.58 -19.27
N MET A 293 4.60 9.40 -18.89
CA MET A 293 4.00 8.12 -19.31
C MET A 293 2.53 8.05 -18.93
N VAL A 294 2.18 8.34 -17.67
CA VAL A 294 0.79 8.37 -17.20
C VAL A 294 -0.06 9.32 -18.03
N SER A 295 0.43 10.54 -18.29
CA SER A 295 -0.25 11.50 -19.18
C SER A 295 -0.50 10.90 -20.58
N ALA A 296 0.49 10.25 -21.18
CA ALA A 296 0.37 9.65 -22.51
C ALA A 296 -0.63 8.46 -22.53
N VAL A 297 -0.63 7.62 -21.50
CA VAL A 297 -1.58 6.50 -21.36
C VAL A 297 -3.01 7.03 -21.25
N LEU A 298 -3.20 8.09 -20.46
CA LEU A 298 -4.49 8.77 -20.28
C LEU A 298 -4.89 9.70 -21.44
N GLY A 299 -4.40 9.45 -22.65
CA GLY A 299 -4.79 10.21 -23.84
C GLY A 299 -4.18 11.61 -23.94
N SER A 300 -2.93 11.76 -23.50
CA SER A 300 -2.15 13.01 -23.58
C SER A 300 -2.74 14.16 -22.75
N VAL A 301 -3.50 13.86 -21.69
CA VAL A 301 -4.04 14.87 -20.77
C VAL A 301 -2.92 15.61 -20.04
N SER A 302 -3.07 16.92 -19.89
CA SER A 302 -2.20 17.73 -19.05
C SER A 302 -2.40 17.34 -17.58
N LEU A 303 -1.30 17.19 -16.85
CA LEU A 303 -1.31 16.81 -15.44
C LEU A 303 -0.71 17.90 -14.56
N ARG A 304 -1.24 18.02 -13.35
CA ARG A 304 -0.57 18.69 -12.23
C ARG A 304 -0.25 17.67 -11.15
N VAL A 305 1.01 17.62 -10.71
CA VAL A 305 1.50 16.56 -9.82
C VAL A 305 2.24 17.13 -8.61
N ALA A 306 1.96 16.56 -7.44
CA ALA A 306 2.71 16.78 -6.21
C ALA A 306 3.46 15.49 -5.87
N THR A 307 4.77 15.51 -6.10
CA THR A 307 5.62 14.32 -5.97
C THR A 307 6.93 14.67 -5.27
N TRP A 308 7.72 13.68 -4.87
CA TRP A 308 9.09 13.94 -4.44
C TRP A 308 9.92 14.51 -5.61
N TRP A 309 10.07 15.83 -5.64
CA TRP A 309 10.84 16.54 -6.66
C TRP A 309 12.20 16.96 -6.12
N ALA A 310 13.22 16.16 -6.42
CA ALA A 310 14.61 16.35 -5.99
C ALA A 310 15.60 15.93 -7.09
N VAL A 311 16.91 16.12 -6.88
CA VAL A 311 17.92 15.73 -7.88
C VAL A 311 17.99 14.21 -8.01
N PRO A 312 18.12 13.63 -9.22
CA PRO A 312 18.07 14.29 -10.54
C PRO A 312 16.64 14.70 -10.92
N LYS A 313 16.41 15.99 -11.17
CA LYS A 313 15.07 16.56 -11.35
C LYS A 313 14.60 16.40 -12.79
N ILE A 314 13.39 15.87 -12.97
CA ILE A 314 12.61 16.15 -14.18
C ILE A 314 11.88 17.47 -13.93
N TYR A 315 12.06 18.46 -14.80
CA TYR A 315 11.42 19.77 -14.68
C TYR A 315 9.97 19.72 -15.19
N THR A 316 9.20 20.78 -14.90
CA THR A 316 7.86 20.96 -15.49
C THR A 316 7.97 20.86 -17.02
N THR A 317 7.14 20.02 -17.63
CA THR A 317 7.13 19.85 -19.09
C THR A 317 5.95 20.59 -19.70
N THR A 318 6.17 21.29 -20.80
CA THR A 318 5.14 21.93 -21.62
C THR A 318 4.88 21.13 -22.88
N ALA A 319 3.88 21.52 -23.67
CA ALA A 319 3.60 20.90 -24.97
C ALA A 319 4.78 20.99 -25.97
N SER A 320 5.70 21.94 -25.76
CA SER A 320 6.90 22.11 -26.59
C SER A 320 8.14 21.43 -26.01
N THR A 321 8.06 20.81 -24.82
CA THR A 321 9.22 20.14 -24.22
C THR A 321 9.52 18.85 -24.98
N SER A 322 10.71 18.77 -25.58
CA SER A 322 11.20 17.53 -26.17
C SER A 322 11.62 16.53 -25.09
N ILE A 323 11.14 15.30 -25.20
CA ILE A 323 11.50 14.18 -24.33
C ILE A 323 12.17 13.13 -25.20
N ALA A 324 13.50 13.11 -25.21
CA ALA A 324 14.29 12.14 -25.96
C ALA A 324 14.35 10.77 -25.28
N CYS A 325 14.24 10.73 -23.95
CA CYS A 325 14.05 9.48 -23.19
C CYS A 325 12.60 9.03 -23.25
N TRP A 326 12.18 8.58 -24.43
CA TRP A 326 10.81 8.19 -24.72
C TRP A 326 10.75 6.88 -25.50
N SER A 327 9.69 6.10 -25.29
CA SER A 327 9.44 4.88 -26.06
C SER A 327 8.49 5.19 -27.21
N ASN A 328 8.80 4.67 -28.40
CA ASN A 328 7.90 4.77 -29.56
C ASN A 328 6.60 3.96 -29.40
N SER A 329 6.50 3.12 -28.36
CA SER A 329 5.25 2.42 -28.01
C SER A 329 4.23 3.30 -27.28
N LEU A 330 4.62 4.51 -26.85
CA LEU A 330 3.76 5.45 -26.15
C LEU A 330 3.35 6.60 -27.07
N ALA A 331 2.12 7.07 -26.90
CA ALA A 331 1.68 8.34 -27.48
C ALA A 331 2.53 9.52 -26.95
N THR A 332 2.43 10.68 -27.58
CA THR A 332 3.06 11.90 -27.07
C THR A 332 2.40 12.30 -25.75
N PRO A 333 3.17 12.59 -24.69
CA PRO A 333 2.59 13.02 -23.43
C PRO A 333 2.09 14.47 -23.50
N GLY A 334 1.09 14.79 -22.68
CA GLY A 334 0.70 16.16 -22.41
C GLY A 334 1.68 16.89 -21.47
N PRO A 335 1.46 18.19 -21.24
CA PRO A 335 2.17 18.96 -20.21
C PRO A 335 2.06 18.31 -18.81
N VAL A 336 3.13 18.42 -18.01
CA VAL A 336 3.13 17.96 -16.62
C VAL A 336 3.71 19.05 -15.74
N GLU A 337 2.85 19.70 -14.95
CA GLU A 337 3.20 20.70 -13.96
C GLU A 337 3.57 20.07 -12.63
N ILE A 338 4.66 20.53 -12.02
CA ILE A 338 5.11 20.02 -10.71
C ILE A 338 4.79 21.04 -9.63
N ALA A 339 3.87 20.70 -8.74
CA ALA A 339 3.55 21.48 -7.56
C ALA A 339 4.70 21.45 -6.55
N THR A 340 5.13 22.63 -6.10
CA THR A 340 6.20 22.82 -5.09
C THR A 340 5.67 23.33 -3.76
N THR A 341 4.43 23.82 -3.72
CA THR A 341 3.68 24.12 -2.50
C THR A 341 2.23 23.70 -2.63
N GLY A 342 1.62 23.32 -1.51
CA GLY A 342 0.19 23.03 -1.38
C GLY A 342 -0.48 23.95 -0.38
N HIS A 343 -1.81 23.89 -0.33
CA HIS A 343 -2.63 24.74 0.54
C HIS A 343 -3.71 23.94 1.26
N TRP A 344 -3.88 24.21 2.55
CA TRP A 344 -5.02 23.70 3.32
C TRP A 344 -5.34 24.65 4.47
N ALA A 345 -6.62 24.96 4.69
CA ALA A 345 -7.09 25.84 5.77
C ALA A 345 -6.26 27.15 5.90
N ALA A 346 -6.06 27.86 4.79
CA ALA A 346 -5.26 29.08 4.67
C ALA A 346 -3.75 28.95 5.01
N LYS A 347 -3.25 27.73 5.22
CA LYS A 347 -1.82 27.46 5.41
C LYS A 347 -1.19 26.96 4.11
N THR A 348 0.04 27.38 3.86
CA THR A 348 0.87 26.91 2.75
C THR A 348 1.92 25.94 3.27
N PHE A 349 2.11 24.82 2.60
CA PHE A 349 3.09 23.80 2.98
C PHE A 349 3.93 23.36 1.77
N GLY A 350 5.17 22.92 2.01
CA GLY A 350 6.09 22.48 0.97
C GLY A 350 5.72 21.14 0.36
N LEU A 351 5.89 21.04 -0.97
CA LEU A 351 5.66 19.83 -1.77
C LEU A 351 6.92 19.35 -2.53
N THR A 352 8.08 19.95 -2.28
CA THR A 352 9.35 19.49 -2.85
C THR A 352 9.85 18.22 -2.16
N GLY A 353 10.70 17.45 -2.85
CA GLY A 353 11.37 16.29 -2.25
C GLY A 353 12.55 16.71 -1.37
N GLY A 354 12.78 16.00 -0.27
CA GLY A 354 13.88 16.27 0.65
C GLY A 354 13.64 15.72 2.05
N SER A 355 14.69 15.73 2.87
CA SER A 355 14.63 15.33 4.27
C SER A 355 14.28 16.53 5.17
N GLY A 356 13.46 16.33 6.19
CA GLY A 356 13.09 17.36 7.17
C GLY A 356 11.59 17.69 7.14
N THR A 357 11.20 18.77 7.82
CA THR A 357 9.81 18.95 8.25
C THR A 357 8.87 19.57 7.23
N ASN A 358 9.38 20.16 6.14
CA ASN A 358 8.59 20.88 5.14
C ASN A 358 8.73 20.29 3.72
N PHE A 359 8.83 18.96 3.64
CA PHE A 359 9.01 18.22 2.38
C PHE A 359 7.88 17.21 2.14
N ASN A 360 7.95 16.51 1.01
CA ASN A 360 6.87 15.68 0.50
C ASN A 360 7.36 14.35 -0.09
N HIS A 361 6.81 13.25 0.42
CA HIS A 361 6.86 11.89 -0.13
C HIS A 361 5.60 11.50 -0.90
N ALA A 362 4.48 12.21 -0.71
CA ALA A 362 3.24 11.95 -1.43
C ALA A 362 3.50 12.08 -2.95
N LYS A 363 2.74 11.32 -3.72
CA LYS A 363 2.90 11.17 -5.17
C LYS A 363 1.51 11.15 -5.77
N VAL A 364 0.91 12.33 -5.81
CA VAL A 364 -0.46 12.54 -6.25
C VAL A 364 -0.48 13.42 -7.48
N GLY A 365 -1.47 13.22 -8.35
CA GLY A 365 -1.67 14.05 -9.52
C GLY A 365 -3.14 14.23 -9.85
N VAL A 366 -3.43 15.23 -10.68
CA VAL A 366 -4.76 15.50 -11.22
C VAL A 366 -4.67 15.83 -12.70
N SER A 367 -5.70 15.52 -13.47
CA SER A 367 -5.86 16.10 -14.80
C SER A 367 -6.23 17.58 -14.68
N ILE A 368 -5.65 18.41 -15.55
CA ILE A 368 -5.95 19.84 -15.65
C ILE A 368 -6.39 20.24 -17.07
N SER A 369 -6.71 19.25 -17.91
CA SER A 369 -7.23 19.43 -19.26
C SER A 369 -8.04 18.20 -19.68
N GLY A 370 -8.87 18.36 -20.71
CA GLY A 370 -9.76 17.29 -21.20
C GLY A 370 -11.05 17.22 -20.38
N ASP A 371 -11.86 16.21 -20.67
CA ASP A 371 -13.21 16.06 -20.08
C ASP A 371 -13.24 15.19 -18.82
N TYR A 372 -12.10 14.61 -18.45
CA TYR A 372 -11.97 13.73 -17.29
C TYR A 372 -11.43 14.46 -16.06
N HIS A 373 -11.91 14.05 -14.88
CA HIS A 373 -11.55 14.62 -13.58
C HIS A 373 -10.73 13.60 -12.78
N TYR A 374 -9.55 13.30 -13.29
CA TYR A 374 -8.67 12.32 -12.70
C TYR A 374 -8.07 12.82 -11.39
N SER A 375 -8.05 11.93 -10.41
CA SER A 375 -7.14 11.93 -9.26
C SER A 375 -6.25 10.70 -9.40
N ILE A 376 -4.94 10.89 -9.33
CA ILE A 376 -3.92 9.89 -9.64
C ILE A 376 -3.07 9.66 -8.39
N PHE A 377 -2.92 8.42 -7.98
CA PHE A 377 -2.12 7.99 -6.84
C PHE A 377 -0.99 7.09 -7.33
N GLY A 378 0.26 7.44 -7.06
CA GLY A 378 1.41 6.82 -7.72
C GLY A 378 2.51 6.36 -6.78
N ASP A 379 3.26 5.36 -7.23
CA ASP A 379 4.47 4.89 -6.57
C ASP A 379 5.70 5.74 -6.87
N MET A 380 5.75 6.33 -8.07
CA MET A 380 6.97 6.89 -8.64
C MET A 380 6.98 8.42 -8.61
N ASN A 381 8.14 9.00 -8.36
CA ASN A 381 8.30 10.45 -8.22
C ASN A 381 8.85 11.13 -9.51
N GLN A 382 9.02 12.45 -9.48
CA GLN A 382 9.60 13.24 -10.59
C GLN A 382 11.13 13.33 -10.52
N GLN A 383 11.81 12.19 -10.35
CA GLN A 383 13.26 12.08 -10.49
C GLN A 383 13.64 11.24 -11.70
N GLY A 384 14.60 11.70 -12.52
CA GLY A 384 15.02 10.99 -13.71
C GLY A 384 15.62 11.91 -14.76
N SER A 385 15.39 11.61 -16.03
CA SER A 385 15.85 12.44 -17.14
C SER A 385 14.87 12.47 -18.30
N THR A 386 14.72 13.61 -18.96
CA THR A 386 13.98 13.72 -20.22
C THR A 386 14.88 13.50 -21.44
N SER A 387 16.21 13.54 -21.29
CA SER A 387 17.17 13.40 -22.39
C SER A 387 18.56 12.95 -21.92
N GLY A 388 19.50 12.77 -22.85
CA GLY A 388 20.88 12.40 -22.55
C GLY A 388 21.12 10.88 -22.58
N PRO A 389 22.36 10.44 -22.31
CA PRO A 389 22.79 9.07 -22.61
C PRO A 389 22.24 8.01 -21.63
N ASN A 390 21.70 8.41 -20.48
CA ASN A 390 21.24 7.50 -19.44
C ASN A 390 19.73 7.66 -19.15
N CYS A 391 18.91 7.17 -20.08
CA CYS A 391 17.45 7.22 -19.95
C CYS A 391 16.90 6.33 -18.84
N SER A 392 17.68 5.39 -18.29
CA SER A 392 17.29 4.57 -17.14
C SER A 392 17.58 5.22 -15.77
N SER A 393 18.03 6.47 -15.75
CA SER A 393 18.42 7.15 -14.50
C SER A 393 17.23 7.33 -13.54
N SER A 394 17.46 7.06 -12.26
CA SER A 394 16.49 7.23 -11.18
C SER A 394 15.15 6.55 -11.48
N GLN A 395 14.01 7.25 -11.41
CA GLN A 395 12.69 6.62 -11.58
C GLN A 395 12.43 6.14 -13.01
N ASN A 396 13.11 6.69 -14.02
CA ASN A 396 12.89 6.22 -15.39
C ASN A 396 13.18 4.72 -15.53
N GLY A 397 14.22 4.20 -14.86
CA GLY A 397 14.61 2.79 -14.90
C GLY A 397 14.06 1.94 -13.75
N ARG A 398 13.02 2.42 -13.05
CA ARG A 398 12.32 1.67 -12.00
C ARG A 398 10.89 1.37 -12.41
N GLY A 399 10.29 0.36 -11.79
CA GLY A 399 8.87 0.08 -11.93
C GLY A 399 8.01 0.70 -10.83
N GLY A 400 6.70 0.68 -11.03
CA GLY A 400 5.71 1.18 -10.07
C GLY A 400 4.29 1.16 -10.62
N LEU A 401 3.33 1.37 -9.74
CA LEU A 401 1.91 1.41 -10.01
C LEU A 401 1.34 2.83 -9.91
N PHE A 402 0.27 3.05 -10.67
CA PHE A 402 -0.59 4.22 -10.56
C PHE A 402 -2.05 3.77 -10.54
N TYR A 403 -2.84 4.35 -9.63
CA TYR A 403 -4.28 4.21 -9.59
C TYR A 403 -4.91 5.53 -10.03
N VAL A 404 -5.81 5.48 -11.01
CA VAL A 404 -6.48 6.66 -11.57
C VAL A 404 -7.96 6.56 -11.30
N LEU A 405 -8.48 7.51 -10.52
CA LEU A 405 -9.88 7.62 -10.17
C LEU A 405 -10.48 8.87 -10.84
N ASP A 406 -11.49 8.68 -11.67
CA ASP A 406 -12.27 9.79 -12.24
C ASP A 406 -13.41 10.17 -11.28
N SER A 407 -13.24 11.29 -10.59
CA SER A 407 -14.18 11.77 -9.58
C SER A 407 -14.07 13.29 -9.46
N PRO A 408 -15.02 14.07 -10.01
CA PRO A 408 -14.99 15.53 -9.99
C PRO A 408 -14.69 16.15 -8.62
N ASP A 409 -15.44 15.79 -7.58
CA ASP A 409 -15.28 16.35 -6.24
C ASP A 409 -13.91 16.07 -5.62
N LEU A 410 -13.37 14.87 -5.88
CA LEU A 410 -12.05 14.49 -5.38
C LEU A 410 -10.96 15.20 -6.16
N SER A 411 -11.08 15.24 -7.49
CA SER A 411 -10.13 15.92 -8.37
C SER A 411 -10.07 17.41 -8.07
N GLU A 412 -11.21 18.06 -7.82
CA GLU A 412 -11.27 19.45 -7.36
C GLU A 412 -10.57 19.62 -6.02
N GLY A 413 -10.89 18.77 -5.03
CA GLY A 413 -10.24 18.81 -3.71
C GLY A 413 -8.72 18.62 -3.77
N VAL A 414 -8.24 17.65 -4.55
CA VAL A 414 -6.80 17.40 -4.74
C VAL A 414 -6.16 18.54 -5.54
N THR A 415 -6.85 19.07 -6.55
CA THR A 415 -6.39 20.27 -7.29
C THR A 415 -6.18 21.43 -6.33
N ASP A 416 -7.15 21.72 -5.47
CA ASP A 416 -7.06 22.78 -4.47
C ASP A 416 -5.95 22.55 -3.45
N LEU A 417 -5.74 21.30 -3.05
CA LEU A 417 -4.66 20.91 -2.16
C LEU A 417 -3.28 21.20 -2.76
N ILE A 418 -3.11 21.01 -4.07
CA ILE A 418 -1.80 21.11 -4.75
C ILE A 418 -1.65 22.31 -5.68
N LYS A 419 -2.60 23.26 -5.74
CA LYS A 419 -2.62 24.40 -6.69
C LYS A 419 -1.50 25.45 -6.55
N GLY A 420 -0.62 25.32 -5.55
CA GLY A 420 0.38 26.35 -5.22
C GLY A 420 1.48 26.56 -6.27
N SER A 421 2.67 26.98 -5.83
CA SER A 421 3.78 27.30 -6.73
C SER A 421 4.18 26.14 -7.63
N THR A 422 4.56 26.42 -8.88
CA THR A 422 5.00 25.42 -9.87
C THR A 422 6.52 25.44 -10.06
N ALA A 423 7.13 24.27 -10.20
CA ALA A 423 8.55 24.14 -10.51
C ALA A 423 8.87 24.75 -11.90
N PRO A 424 10.11 25.25 -12.13
CA PRO A 424 10.49 25.79 -13.43
C PRO A 424 10.49 24.71 -14.53
N THR A 425 10.48 25.15 -15.78
CA THR A 425 10.53 24.28 -16.98
C THR A 425 11.95 23.86 -17.38
N GLN A 426 12.96 24.44 -16.74
CA GLN A 426 14.37 24.14 -16.96
C GLN A 426 15.19 24.47 -15.71
N ALA A 427 16.43 23.98 -15.67
CA ALA A 427 17.38 24.40 -14.65
C ALA A 427 17.64 25.91 -14.73
N SER A 428 17.81 26.56 -13.58
CA SER A 428 18.36 27.91 -13.56
C SER A 428 19.74 27.89 -14.23
N PRO A 429 20.07 28.88 -15.08
CA PRO A 429 21.43 29.06 -15.57
C PRO A 429 22.38 29.10 -14.37
N ARG A 430 23.46 28.31 -14.42
CA ARG A 430 24.50 28.33 -13.40
C ARG A 430 25.34 29.58 -13.49
#